data_AF-X1RFQ9-F1
#
_entry.id   AF-X1RFQ9-F1
#
_cell.length_a   1.000
_cell.length_b   1.000
_cell.length_c   1.000
_cell.angle_alpha   90.00
_cell.angle_beta   90.00
_cell.angle_gamma   90.00
#
_symmetry.space_group_name_H-M   'P 1'
#
loop_
_entity.id
_entity.type
_entity.pdbx_description
1 polymer ?
#
loop_
_entity_poly.entity_id
_entity_poly.type
_entity_poly.pdbx_seq_one_letter_code
_entity_poly.pdbx_strand_id
1 'polypeptide(L)'
;MTPRPPLDEILSLLGATLAAEGITTDDGAGAGDSFIDAGLKGAGDNSFVSMLAVLYPGDPRQVDSKDITAFNDGTGEVTLAGAYKGVVAAIPAGVPYKIVTFRFVPAEVAALTALVNALATDIEGATGIFHEQAAVPF
;
A
#
# COMPACT_ATOMS: atom_id res chain seq x y z
N MET A 1 -22.29 -28.54 7.91
CA MET A 1 -21.39 -27.77 7.04
C MET A 1 -22.26 -27.01 6.05
N THR A 2 -22.19 -25.69 6.04
CA THR A 2 -22.77 -24.89 4.95
C THR A 2 -22.04 -25.26 3.64
N PRO A 3 -22.75 -25.52 2.53
CA PRO A 3 -22.12 -25.76 1.25
C PRO A 3 -21.23 -24.57 0.88
N ARG A 4 -20.09 -24.81 0.23
CA ARG A 4 -19.32 -23.69 -0.33
C ARG A 4 -20.17 -22.97 -1.38
N PRO A 5 -20.02 -21.65 -1.52
CA PRO A 5 -20.60 -20.91 -2.62
C PRO A 5 -20.17 -21.51 -3.97
N PRO A 6 -21.04 -21.49 -4.99
CA PRO A 6 -20.68 -21.85 -6.35
C PRO A 6 -19.56 -20.94 -6.90
N LEU A 7 -18.88 -21.40 -7.95
CA LEU A 7 -17.64 -20.79 -8.43
C LEU A 7 -17.83 -19.34 -8.90
N ASP A 8 -18.97 -19.04 -9.51
CA ASP A 8 -19.39 -17.71 -9.93
C ASP A 8 -19.48 -16.72 -8.75
N GLU A 9 -20.02 -17.14 -7.62
CA GLU A 9 -20.08 -16.32 -6.41
C GLU A 9 -18.67 -16.05 -5.83
N ILE A 10 -17.80 -17.06 -5.85
CA ILE A 10 -16.40 -16.92 -5.43
C ILE A 10 -15.65 -15.94 -6.35
N LEU A 11 -15.87 -16.04 -7.66
CA LEU A 11 -15.26 -15.13 -8.64
C LEU A 11 -15.78 -13.70 -8.52
N SER A 12 -17.09 -13.54 -8.26
CA SER A 12 -17.70 -12.24 -8.01
C SER A 12 -17.11 -11.56 -6.76
N LEU A 13 -16.93 -12.33 -5.69
CA LEU A 13 -16.31 -11.85 -4.47
C LEU A 13 -14.83 -11.49 -4.67
N LEU A 14 -14.09 -12.28 -5.45
CA LEU A 14 -12.71 -11.97 -5.82
C LEU A 14 -12.63 -10.67 -6.65
N GLY A 15 -13.53 -10.48 -7.62
CA GLY A 15 -13.65 -9.25 -8.39
C GLY A 15 -13.96 -8.04 -7.53
N ALA A 16 -14.76 -8.18 -6.47
CA ALA A 16 -15.04 -7.09 -5.53
C ALA A 16 -13.80 -6.66 -4.72
N THR A 17 -12.78 -7.51 -4.60
CA THR A 17 -11.51 -7.20 -3.92
C THR A 17 -10.41 -6.67 -4.85
N LEU A 18 -10.62 -6.74 -6.17
CA LEU A 18 -9.69 -6.30 -7.20
C LEU A 18 -10.24 -5.04 -7.88
N ALA A 19 -9.55 -3.92 -7.72
CA ALA A 19 -9.92 -2.68 -8.38
C ALA A 19 -9.50 -2.67 -9.86
N ALA A 20 -8.33 -3.25 -10.15
CA ALA A 20 -7.82 -3.40 -11.51
C ALA A 20 -6.81 -4.55 -11.58
N GLU A 21 -6.63 -5.11 -12.78
CA GLU A 21 -5.53 -6.01 -13.11
C GLU A 21 -5.09 -5.75 -14.55
N GLY A 22 -3.81 -5.96 -14.83
CA GLY A 22 -3.27 -5.62 -16.14
C GLY A 22 -1.80 -5.96 -16.29
N ILE A 23 -1.20 -5.35 -17.31
CA ILE A 23 0.21 -5.47 -17.65
C ILE A 23 0.71 -4.07 -17.99
N THR A 24 1.89 -3.71 -17.48
CA THR A 24 2.47 -2.40 -17.77
C THR A 24 2.71 -2.23 -19.27
N THR A 25 2.38 -1.07 -19.81
CA THR A 25 2.48 -0.77 -21.24
C THR A 25 3.69 0.09 -21.58
N ASP A 26 4.28 0.75 -20.58
CA ASP A 26 5.44 1.62 -20.72
C ASP A 26 6.33 1.52 -19.48
N ASP A 27 7.56 2.00 -19.59
CA ASP A 27 8.51 2.05 -18.48
C ASP A 27 8.08 3.09 -17.45
N GLY A 28 8.10 2.72 -16.17
CA GLY A 28 7.86 3.62 -15.06
C GLY A 28 9.04 4.57 -14.78
N ALA A 29 8.95 5.31 -13.67
CA ALA A 29 10.02 6.18 -13.21
C ALA A 29 11.28 5.39 -12.89
N GLY A 30 12.45 5.98 -13.20
CA GLY A 30 13.75 5.32 -13.03
C GLY A 30 14.12 4.93 -11.59
N ALA A 31 13.39 5.46 -10.59
CA ALA A 31 13.53 5.07 -9.19
C ALA A 31 12.81 3.74 -8.85
N GLY A 32 12.02 3.19 -9.77
CA GLY A 32 11.29 1.93 -9.57
C GLY A 32 10.07 2.07 -8.65
N ASP A 33 9.59 3.30 -8.49
CA ASP A 33 8.47 3.71 -7.63
C ASP A 33 7.22 4.12 -8.43
N SER A 34 7.19 3.88 -9.74
CA SER A 34 5.97 3.98 -10.52
C SER A 34 5.88 2.92 -11.62
N PHE A 35 4.68 2.66 -12.10
CA PHE A 35 4.42 1.87 -13.29
C PHE A 35 3.35 2.54 -14.15
N ILE A 36 3.37 2.23 -15.45
CA ILE A 36 2.44 2.84 -16.42
C ILE A 36 1.65 1.75 -17.12
N ASP A 37 0.33 1.89 -17.13
CA ASP A 37 -0.57 1.11 -17.98
C ASP A 37 -1.58 2.05 -18.67
N ALA A 38 -1.48 2.16 -20.00
CA ALA A 38 -2.38 2.96 -20.81
C ALA A 38 -3.85 2.52 -20.71
N GLY A 39 -4.12 1.27 -20.31
CA GLY A 39 -5.47 0.75 -20.05
C GLY A 39 -6.13 1.36 -18.80
N LEU A 40 -5.36 1.97 -17.91
CA LEU A 40 -5.88 2.68 -16.74
C LEU A 40 -6.31 4.13 -17.05
N LYS A 41 -5.97 4.66 -18.23
CA LYS A 41 -6.33 6.05 -18.61
C LYS A 41 -7.84 6.25 -18.59
N GLY A 42 -8.28 7.37 -18.01
CA GLY A 42 -9.71 7.71 -17.90
C GLY A 42 -10.45 6.95 -16.80
N ALA A 43 -9.74 6.27 -15.89
CA ALA A 43 -10.32 5.67 -14.69
C ALA A 43 -10.84 6.71 -13.68
N GLY A 44 -10.45 7.97 -13.82
CA GLY A 44 -10.85 9.10 -12.98
C GLY A 44 -9.75 9.57 -12.03
N ASP A 45 -9.79 10.86 -11.70
CA ASP A 45 -8.81 11.48 -10.80
C ASP A 45 -8.77 10.80 -9.42
N ASN A 46 -7.55 10.55 -8.93
CA ASN A 46 -7.29 9.86 -7.66
C ASN A 46 -7.89 8.45 -7.54
N SER A 47 -8.33 7.86 -8.66
CA SER A 47 -8.61 6.43 -8.69
C SER A 47 -7.39 5.65 -8.18
N PHE A 48 -7.64 4.58 -7.42
CA PHE A 48 -6.62 3.72 -6.82
C PHE A 48 -5.76 4.30 -5.69
N VAL A 49 -5.83 5.59 -5.37
CA VAL A 49 -5.11 6.16 -4.23
C VAL A 49 -5.57 5.49 -2.92
N SER A 50 -4.64 5.16 -2.03
CA SER A 50 -4.87 4.36 -0.81
C SER A 50 -5.23 2.89 -1.04
N MET A 51 -5.10 2.39 -2.27
CA MET A 51 -5.12 0.95 -2.57
C MET A 51 -3.70 0.40 -2.62
N LEU A 52 -3.57 -0.92 -2.75
CA LEU A 52 -2.28 -1.62 -2.81
C LEU A 52 -2.04 -2.13 -4.23
N ALA A 53 -0.89 -1.81 -4.80
CA ALA A 53 -0.40 -2.40 -6.03
C ALA A 53 0.45 -3.63 -5.71
N VAL A 54 0.16 -4.75 -6.38
CA VAL A 54 0.94 -5.99 -6.35
C VAL A 54 1.48 -6.21 -7.75
N LEU A 55 2.80 -6.25 -7.91
CA LEU A 55 3.42 -6.52 -9.21
C LEU A 55 4.01 -7.94 -9.26
N TYR A 56 4.28 -8.44 -10.47
CA TYR A 56 4.96 -9.70 -10.70
C TYR A 56 6.11 -9.49 -11.69
N PRO A 57 7.35 -9.33 -11.22
CA PRO A 57 8.48 -9.01 -12.09
C PRO A 57 9.04 -10.22 -12.86
N GLY A 58 8.30 -11.33 -12.97
CA GLY A 58 8.75 -12.56 -13.66
C GLY A 58 9.39 -13.62 -12.75
N ASP A 59 9.66 -13.30 -11.47
CA ASP A 59 10.13 -14.23 -10.43
C ASP A 59 9.16 -14.23 -9.24
N PRO A 60 8.52 -15.37 -8.91
CA PRO A 60 7.61 -15.49 -7.76
C PRO A 60 8.20 -15.06 -6.41
N ARG A 61 9.53 -15.12 -6.23
CA ARG A 61 10.19 -14.70 -4.97
C ARG A 61 10.36 -13.18 -4.84
N GLN A 62 10.14 -12.47 -5.93
CA GLN A 62 10.28 -11.02 -6.04
C GLN A 62 8.91 -10.33 -6.13
N VAL A 63 7.81 -11.07 -6.03
CA VAL A 63 6.50 -10.48 -5.78
C VAL A 63 6.54 -9.70 -4.47
N ASP A 64 6.15 -8.46 -4.58
CA ASP A 64 6.08 -7.43 -3.56
C ASP A 64 4.81 -6.59 -3.79
N SER A 65 4.45 -5.82 -2.78
CA SER A 65 3.28 -4.95 -2.81
C SER A 65 3.60 -3.59 -2.22
N LYS A 66 3.09 -2.53 -2.83
CA LYS A 66 3.30 -1.15 -2.38
C LYS A 66 1.99 -0.39 -2.34
N ASP A 67 1.86 0.50 -1.37
CA ASP A 67 0.75 1.44 -1.31
C ASP A 67 0.82 2.39 -2.51
N ILE A 68 -0.34 2.70 -3.08
CA ILE A 68 -0.47 3.69 -4.15
C ILE A 68 -0.63 5.07 -3.53
N THR A 69 0.29 5.97 -3.85
CA THR A 69 0.34 7.34 -3.32
C THR A 69 -0.22 8.38 -4.28
N ALA A 70 -0.16 8.11 -5.59
CA ALA A 70 -0.74 8.97 -6.61
C ALA A 70 -1.14 8.16 -7.85
N PHE A 71 -2.08 8.73 -8.62
CA PHE A 71 -2.53 8.20 -9.90
C PHE A 71 -2.70 9.34 -10.90
N ASN A 72 -2.18 9.17 -12.11
CA ASN A 72 -2.31 10.12 -13.20
C ASN A 72 -3.30 9.59 -14.25
N ASP A 73 -4.51 10.14 -14.26
CA ASP A 73 -5.59 9.72 -15.15
C ASP A 73 -5.28 9.91 -16.65
N GLY A 74 -4.43 10.87 -17.00
CA GLY A 74 -4.05 11.15 -18.38
C GLY A 74 -3.03 10.17 -18.95
N THR A 75 -2.11 9.66 -18.11
CA THR A 75 -1.06 8.72 -18.52
C THR A 75 -1.35 7.27 -18.14
N GLY A 76 -2.19 7.04 -17.13
CA GLY A 76 -2.34 5.72 -16.51
C GLY A 76 -1.17 5.36 -15.58
N GLU A 77 -0.38 6.36 -15.18
CA GLU A 77 0.74 6.16 -14.26
C GLU A 77 0.26 6.02 -12.82
N VAL A 78 0.76 4.99 -12.14
CA VAL A 78 0.51 4.71 -10.73
C VAL A 78 1.82 4.91 -9.96
N THR A 79 1.83 5.82 -8.99
CA THR A 79 2.97 6.07 -8.10
C THR A 79 2.84 5.27 -6.82
N LEU A 80 3.93 4.68 -6.38
CA LEU A 80 4.04 3.79 -5.24
C LEU A 80 4.71 4.49 -4.05
N ALA A 81 4.48 4.01 -2.83
CA ALA A 81 5.10 4.54 -1.60
C ALA A 81 6.62 4.27 -1.49
N GLY A 82 7.24 3.69 -2.52
CA GLY A 82 8.67 3.47 -2.60
C GLY A 82 9.04 2.48 -3.70
N ALA A 83 10.34 2.33 -3.91
CA ALA A 83 10.88 1.42 -4.92
C ALA A 83 10.44 -0.03 -4.65
N TYR A 84 10.06 -0.71 -5.74
CA TYR A 84 9.67 -2.10 -5.70
C TYR A 84 10.86 -3.02 -5.33
N LYS A 85 10.60 -4.11 -4.60
CA LYS A 85 11.66 -5.02 -4.14
C LYS A 85 12.54 -5.51 -5.30
N GLY A 86 13.85 -5.39 -5.12
CA GLY A 86 14.84 -5.90 -6.07
C GLY A 86 15.03 -5.02 -7.31
N VAL A 87 14.36 -3.87 -7.38
CA VAL A 87 14.42 -2.96 -8.52
C VAL A 87 15.15 -1.68 -8.09
N VAL A 88 16.29 -1.39 -8.72
CA VAL A 88 17.05 -0.12 -8.57
C VAL A 88 16.94 0.71 -9.87
N ALA A 89 15.95 0.40 -10.71
CA ALA A 89 15.76 0.95 -12.04
C ALA A 89 14.25 1.14 -12.32
N ALA A 90 13.87 1.55 -13.52
CA ALA A 90 12.46 1.62 -13.90
C ALA A 90 11.78 0.24 -13.85
N ILE A 91 10.51 0.20 -13.44
CA ILE A 91 9.65 -0.97 -13.67
C ILE A 91 9.34 -0.99 -15.16
N PRO A 92 9.77 -2.03 -15.92
CA PRO A 92 9.66 -2.00 -17.37
C PRO A 92 8.22 -2.27 -17.83
N ALA A 93 7.96 -1.98 -19.11
CA ALA A 93 6.79 -2.51 -19.81
C ALA A 93 6.76 -4.06 -19.77
N GLY A 94 5.56 -4.63 -19.75
CA GLY A 94 5.34 -6.09 -19.75
C GLY A 94 5.26 -6.74 -18.37
N VAL A 95 5.22 -5.97 -17.28
CA VAL A 95 5.12 -6.47 -15.90
C VAL A 95 3.64 -6.63 -15.52
N PRO A 96 3.17 -7.86 -15.22
CA PRO A 96 1.81 -8.06 -14.72
C PRO A 96 1.61 -7.42 -13.34
N TYR A 97 0.43 -6.87 -13.10
CA TYR A 97 0.08 -6.28 -11.81
C TYR A 97 -1.39 -6.50 -11.44
N LYS A 98 -1.69 -6.29 -10.15
CA LYS A 98 -3.02 -6.19 -9.58
C LYS A 98 -3.11 -4.99 -8.66
N ILE A 99 -4.22 -4.27 -8.70
CA ILE A 99 -4.58 -3.26 -7.71
C ILE A 99 -5.70 -3.84 -6.86
N VAL A 100 -5.43 -4.04 -5.57
CA VAL A 100 -6.40 -4.59 -4.63
C VAL A 100 -6.95 -3.48 -3.75
N THR A 101 -8.25 -3.54 -3.44
CA THR A 101 -8.99 -2.53 -2.66
C THR A 101 -8.65 -2.55 -1.16
N PHE A 102 -7.52 -3.15 -0.77
CA PHE A 102 -7.10 -3.24 0.63
C PHE A 102 -6.97 -1.84 1.22
N ARG A 103 -7.74 -1.59 2.29
CA ARG A 103 -7.97 -0.26 2.84
C ARG A 103 -7.28 -0.16 4.20
N PHE A 104 -6.07 0.39 4.22
CA PHE A 104 -5.63 1.15 5.39
C PHE A 104 -6.04 2.58 5.12
N VAL A 105 -7.07 3.09 5.80
CA VAL A 105 -7.44 4.49 5.59
C VAL A 105 -6.31 5.36 6.14
N PRO A 106 -5.69 6.26 5.36
CA PRO A 106 -4.60 7.09 5.85
C PRO A 106 -4.98 7.87 7.13
N ALA A 107 -6.25 8.25 7.27
CA ALA A 107 -6.78 8.86 8.49
C ALA A 107 -6.75 7.91 9.71
N GLU A 108 -7.04 6.62 9.53
CA GLU A 108 -6.97 5.62 10.61
C GLU A 108 -5.51 5.38 11.02
N VAL A 109 -4.59 5.30 10.05
CA VAL A 109 -3.15 5.17 10.32
C VAL A 109 -2.60 6.41 11.03
N ALA A 110 -3.02 7.61 10.61
CA ALA A 110 -2.65 8.86 11.26
C ALA A 110 -3.20 8.94 12.70
N ALA A 111 -4.44 8.52 12.92
CA ALA A 111 -5.04 8.45 14.25
C ALA A 111 -4.30 7.46 15.17
N LEU A 112 -3.95 6.28 14.65
CA LEU A 112 -3.15 5.28 15.37
C LEU A 112 -1.76 5.80 15.70
N THR A 113 -1.10 6.47 14.75
CA THR A 113 0.22 7.08 14.95
C THR A 113 0.18 8.16 16.03
N ALA A 114 -0.84 9.03 16.00
CA ALA A 114 -1.04 10.05 17.02
C ALA A 114 -1.25 9.42 18.41
N LEU A 115 -2.06 8.35 18.50
CA LEU A 115 -2.29 7.63 19.75
C LEU A 115 -1.00 6.99 20.30
N VAL A 116 -0.21 6.36 19.43
CA VAL A 116 1.08 5.74 19.82
C VAL A 116 2.07 6.79 20.31
N ASN A 117 2.18 7.94 19.64
CA ASN A 117 3.05 9.03 20.06
C ASN A 117 2.62 9.63 21.42
N ALA A 118 1.31 9.77 21.64
CA ALA A 118 0.78 10.23 22.93
C ALA A 118 1.12 9.24 24.05
N LEU A 119 0.94 7.94 23.82
CA LEU A 119 1.28 6.90 24.79
C LEU A 119 2.77 6.87 25.12
N ALA A 120 3.64 7.01 24.13
CA ALA A 120 5.09 7.06 24.34
C ALA A 120 5.48 8.25 25.24
N THR A 121 4.88 9.41 25.01
CA THR A 121 5.09 10.63 25.81
C THR A 121 4.65 10.44 27.27
N ASP A 122 3.48 9.84 27.50
CA ASP A 122 2.96 9.59 28.85
C ASP A 122 3.84 8.61 29.64
N ILE A 123 4.35 7.57 28.98
CA ILE A 123 5.27 6.61 29.59
C ILE A 123 6.59 7.29 30.00
N GLU A 124 7.18 8.10 29.12
CA GLU A 124 8.39 8.88 29.45
C GLU A 124 8.14 9.79 30.66
N GLY A 125 7.03 10.52 30.68
CA GLY A 125 6.64 11.38 31.80
C GLY A 125 6.47 10.61 33.12
N ALA A 126 5.85 9.43 33.07
CA ALA A 126 5.67 8.58 34.25
C ALA A 126 7.01 8.07 34.81
N THR A 127 7.99 7.73 33.96
CA THR A 127 9.32 7.32 34.44
C THR A 127 10.09 8.45 35.12
N GLY A 128 9.85 9.71 34.76
CA GLY A 128 10.44 10.87 35.45
C GLY A 128 10.01 10.99 36.92
N ILE A 129 8.74 10.67 37.22
CA ILE A 129 8.16 10.73 38.57
C ILE A 129 8.82 9.71 39.52
N PHE A 130 9.23 8.55 39.02
CA PHE A 130 9.90 7.52 39.84
C PHE A 130 11.39 7.80 40.08
N HIS A 131 12.04 8.65 39.28
CA HIS A 131 13.44 9.03 39.48
C HIS A 131 13.63 10.21 40.45
N GLU A 132 12.61 11.06 40.62
CA GLU A 132 12.68 12.24 41.50
C GLU A 132 12.43 11.90 42.99
N GLN A 133 12.00 10.68 43.32
CA GLN A 133 11.98 10.18 44.71
C GLN A 133 13.39 9.80 45.19
N ALA A 134 14.36 10.70 45.06
CA ALA A 134 15.62 10.60 45.76
C ALA A 134 15.34 10.76 47.27
N ALA A 135 15.32 9.62 47.97
CA ALA A 135 15.43 9.41 49.42
C ALA A 135 15.05 10.62 50.30
N VAL A 136 13.83 10.61 50.85
CA VAL A 136 13.48 11.43 52.01
C VAL A 136 14.31 10.92 53.20
N PRO A 137 15.28 11.68 53.75
CA PRO A 137 16.01 11.24 54.92
C PRO A 137 15.06 11.24 56.12
N PHE A 138 14.99 10.10 56.80
CA PHE A 138 14.24 9.88 58.04
C PHE A 138 14.90 10.57 59.23
#